data_AF-A0A846BMY4-F1
#
_entry.id   AF-A0A846BMY4-F1
#
_cell.length_a   1.000
_cell.length_b   1.000
_cell.length_c   1.000
_cell.angle_alpha   90.00
_cell.angle_beta   90.00
_cell.angle_gamma   90.00
#
_symmetry.space_group_name_H-M   'P 1'
#
loop_
_entity.id
_entity.type
_entity.pdbx_description
1 polymer ?
#
loop_
_entity_poly.entity_id
_entity_poly.type
_entity_poly.pdbx_seq_one_letter_code
_entity_poly.pdbx_strand_id
1 'polypeptide(L)'
;MEQITVTFQRQDGGAERTQNILLDAKLVEFREGMQTLLGLPDKPPCRIVLGRTGEVLRDGITVRDAGIMQGDKLLLISTRIANTTTASSSSGAFSQPQDKFSYSPTESLVTYTLNLSILGKNNRIFDYSINLEEFHEDNPQQFFNQSNGKEKQKLADALQELLGREINSHEVKRIVGEWCEDIALGYRETPVDLEI
;
A
#
# COMPACT_ATOMS: atom_id res chain seq x y z
N MET A 1 -21.05 18.45 -12.80
CA MET A 1 -20.07 17.65 -12.02
C MET A 1 -20.87 16.96 -10.93
N GLU A 2 -20.98 15.64 -11.00
CA GLU A 2 -21.68 14.85 -9.98
C GLU A 2 -20.80 14.72 -8.74
N GLN A 3 -21.39 14.97 -7.57
CA GLN A 3 -20.73 14.85 -6.28
C GLN A 3 -21.55 13.95 -5.36
N ILE A 4 -20.85 13.22 -4.50
CA ILE A 4 -21.45 12.46 -3.41
C ILE A 4 -20.86 12.89 -2.08
N THR A 5 -21.63 12.76 -1.01
CA THR A 5 -21.16 13.00 0.35
C THR A 5 -20.71 11.67 0.95
N VAL A 6 -19.47 11.61 1.43
CA VAL A 6 -18.91 10.43 2.11
C VAL A 6 -18.30 10.83 3.44
N THR A 7 -18.13 9.86 4.35
CA THR A 7 -17.48 10.07 5.65
C THR A 7 -16.17 9.31 5.72
N PHE A 8 -15.07 10.03 5.88
CA PHE A 8 -13.76 9.47 6.17
C PHE A 8 -13.58 9.31 7.68
N GLN A 9 -13.10 8.16 8.12
CA GLN A 9 -12.87 7.87 9.53
C GLN A 9 -11.54 7.16 9.72
N ARG A 10 -10.84 7.44 10.82
CA ARG A 10 -9.68 6.63 11.22
C ARG A 10 -10.12 5.22 11.63
N GLN A 11 -9.29 4.22 11.36
CA GLN A 11 -9.58 2.82 11.74
C GLN A 11 -9.85 2.64 13.25
N ASP A 12 -9.22 3.43 14.11
CA ASP A 12 -9.41 3.40 15.57
C ASP A 12 -10.78 3.95 16.03
N GLY A 13 -11.64 4.36 15.08
CA GLY A 13 -12.93 4.95 15.37
C GLY A 13 -12.86 6.39 15.89
N GLY A 14 -11.67 7.00 15.91
CA GLY A 14 -11.42 8.33 16.46
C GLY A 14 -11.95 9.45 15.56
N ALA A 15 -11.03 10.20 14.95
CA ALA A 15 -11.41 11.34 14.12
C ALA A 15 -12.22 10.91 12.88
N GLU A 16 -13.30 11.64 12.59
CA GLU A 16 -14.10 11.49 11.38
C GLU A 16 -14.34 12.84 10.70
N ARG A 17 -14.48 12.82 9.37
CA ARG A 17 -14.73 13.98 8.53
C ARG A 17 -15.65 13.60 7.38
N THR A 18 -16.74 14.34 7.22
CA THR A 18 -17.66 14.20 6.10
C THR A 18 -17.35 15.26 5.04
N GLN A 19 -17.24 14.85 3.78
CA GLN A 19 -16.94 15.76 2.67
C GLN A 19 -17.69 15.36 1.40
N ASN A 20 -17.99 16.36 0.57
CA ASN A 20 -18.46 16.16 -0.79
C ASN A 20 -17.26 15.88 -1.71
N ILE A 21 -17.30 14.76 -2.41
CA ILE A 21 -16.25 14.31 -3.33
C ILE A 21 -16.82 14.18 -4.75
N LEU A 22 -15.98 14.49 -5.74
CA LEU A 22 -16.31 14.35 -7.15
C LEU A 22 -16.23 12.88 -7.57
N LEU A 23 -17.25 12.38 -8.27
CA LEU A 23 -17.30 10.97 -8.69
C LEU A 23 -16.15 10.59 -9.64
N ASP A 24 -15.66 11.53 -10.44
CA ASP A 24 -14.64 11.28 -11.45
C ASP A 24 -13.22 11.61 -10.96
N ALA A 25 -13.08 12.08 -9.71
CA ALA A 25 -11.76 12.33 -9.11
C ALA A 25 -11.13 11.04 -8.59
N LYS A 26 -9.80 11.00 -8.59
CA LYS A 26 -9.03 9.84 -8.10
C LYS A 26 -9.01 9.79 -6.58
N LEU A 27 -9.00 8.57 -6.03
CA LEU A 27 -8.97 8.39 -4.58
C LEU A 27 -7.71 8.95 -3.92
N VAL A 28 -6.57 8.96 -4.63
CA VAL A 28 -5.31 9.53 -4.14
C VAL A 28 -5.44 10.98 -3.67
N GLU A 29 -6.22 11.81 -4.37
CA GLU A 29 -6.39 13.24 -4.08
C GLU A 29 -7.10 13.45 -2.75
N PHE A 30 -8.11 12.63 -2.46
CA PHE A 30 -8.84 12.68 -1.20
C PHE A 30 -8.06 12.04 -0.06
N ARG A 31 -7.36 10.92 -0.34
CA ARG A 31 -6.52 10.23 0.64
C ARG A 31 -5.54 11.18 1.29
N GLU A 32 -4.76 11.90 0.49
CA GLU A 32 -3.72 12.81 1.00
C GLU A 32 -4.31 13.93 1.88
N GLY A 33 -5.35 14.60 1.38
CA GLY A 33 -6.03 15.64 2.15
C GLY A 33 -6.65 15.12 3.44
N MET A 34 -7.32 13.97 3.40
CA MET A 34 -7.96 13.38 4.57
C MET A 34 -6.95 12.84 5.58
N GLN A 35 -5.83 12.28 5.12
CA GLN A 35 -4.75 11.81 5.97
C GLN A 35 -4.21 12.94 6.85
N THR A 36 -3.90 14.09 6.25
CA THR A 36 -3.47 15.28 7.00
C THR A 36 -4.57 15.79 7.94
N LEU A 37 -5.82 15.89 7.46
CA LEU A 37 -6.93 16.41 8.27
C LEU A 37 -7.32 15.51 9.45
N LEU A 38 -7.05 14.21 9.35
CA LEU A 38 -7.28 13.22 10.41
C LEU A 38 -6.04 13.03 11.31
N GLY A 39 -4.93 13.74 11.05
CA GLY A 39 -3.70 13.67 11.84
C GLY A 39 -2.97 12.34 11.70
N LEU A 40 -3.08 11.68 10.55
CA LEU A 40 -2.37 10.46 10.21
C LEU A 40 -0.99 10.79 9.59
N PRO A 41 0.02 9.92 9.73
CA PRO A 41 1.36 10.19 9.22
C PRO A 41 1.39 10.24 7.69
N ASP A 42 2.21 11.13 7.13
CA ASP A 42 2.35 11.31 5.68
C ASP A 42 2.95 10.08 4.97
N LYS A 43 3.88 9.38 5.65
CA LYS A 43 4.54 8.18 5.14
C LYS A 43 4.67 7.07 6.21
N PRO A 44 4.49 5.79 5.84
CA PRO A 44 3.86 5.34 4.59
C PRO A 44 2.40 5.83 4.49
N PRO A 45 1.86 6.00 3.27
CA PRO A 45 0.48 6.44 3.10
C PRO A 45 -0.51 5.45 3.71
N CYS A 46 -1.68 5.99 4.07
CA CYS A 46 -2.80 5.22 4.59
C CYS A 46 -3.58 4.56 3.45
N ARG A 47 -4.08 3.36 3.71
CA ARG A 47 -5.00 2.68 2.78
C ARG A 47 -6.43 3.15 3.02
N ILE A 48 -7.20 3.29 1.95
CA ILE A 48 -8.64 3.52 2.03
C ILE A 48 -9.33 2.17 2.04
N VAL A 49 -10.21 1.94 3.01
CA VAL A 49 -11.06 0.75 3.07
C VAL A 49 -12.52 1.16 3.06
N LEU A 50 -13.30 0.53 2.19
CA LEU A 50 -14.73 0.77 2.11
C LEU A 50 -15.44 0.12 3.30
N GLY A 51 -16.01 0.92 4.19
CA GLY A 51 -16.55 0.44 5.46
C GLY A 51 -17.69 -0.57 5.34
N ARG A 52 -18.47 -0.53 4.24
CA ARG A 52 -19.58 -1.48 4.01
C ARG A 52 -19.12 -2.88 3.59
N THR A 53 -18.02 -2.99 2.84
CA THR A 53 -17.51 -4.28 2.30
C THR A 53 -16.24 -4.76 2.99
N GLY A 54 -15.51 -3.86 3.65
CA GLY A 54 -14.14 -4.12 4.12
C GLY A 54 -13.11 -4.15 3.00
N GLU A 55 -13.48 -3.76 1.77
CA GLU A 55 -12.62 -3.81 0.59
C GLU A 55 -11.56 -2.70 0.63
N VAL A 56 -10.32 -3.05 0.34
CA VAL A 56 -9.22 -2.09 0.22
C VAL A 56 -9.27 -1.44 -1.15
N LEU A 57 -9.52 -0.14 -1.18
CA LEU A 57 -9.61 0.64 -2.41
C LEU A 57 -8.23 1.11 -2.86
N ARG A 58 -7.99 1.06 -4.17
CA ARG A 58 -6.74 1.53 -4.79
C ARG A 58 -6.72 3.06 -4.91
N ASP A 59 -5.52 3.65 -4.91
CA ASP A 59 -5.37 5.10 -5.03
C ASP A 59 -5.61 5.62 -6.46
N GLY A 60 -5.30 4.79 -7.46
CA GLY A 60 -5.37 5.16 -8.87
C GLY A 60 -6.77 5.14 -9.50
N ILE A 61 -7.76 4.54 -8.83
CA ILE A 61 -9.13 4.44 -9.34
C ILE A 61 -9.96 5.67 -8.99
N THR A 62 -11.03 5.91 -9.76
CA THR A 62 -11.98 6.99 -9.46
C THR A 62 -12.97 6.56 -8.39
N VAL A 63 -13.62 7.53 -7.74
CA VAL A 63 -14.70 7.29 -6.77
C VAL A 63 -15.83 6.47 -7.39
N ARG A 64 -16.15 6.73 -8.66
CA ARG A 64 -17.16 6.00 -9.43
C ARG A 64 -16.75 4.55 -9.67
N ASP A 65 -15.52 4.32 -10.15
CA ASP A 65 -15.03 2.97 -10.46
C ASP A 65 -14.87 2.12 -9.20
N ALA A 66 -14.58 2.76 -8.07
CA ALA A 66 -14.53 2.13 -6.75
C ALA A 66 -15.91 1.73 -6.21
N GLY A 67 -17.01 2.07 -6.90
CA GLY A 67 -18.37 1.74 -6.46
C GLY A 67 -18.78 2.42 -5.15
N ILE A 68 -18.18 3.57 -4.82
CA ILE A 68 -18.50 4.35 -3.62
C ILE A 68 -19.84 5.06 -3.83
N MET A 69 -20.71 4.98 -2.83
CA MET A 69 -22.07 5.51 -2.87
C MET A 69 -22.27 6.67 -1.89
N GLN A 70 -23.34 7.43 -2.10
CA GLN A 70 -23.78 8.48 -1.18
C GLN A 70 -23.94 7.93 0.24
N GLY A 71 -23.28 8.57 1.20
CA GLY A 71 -23.32 8.20 2.61
C GLY A 71 -22.34 7.09 3.01
N ASP A 72 -21.54 6.56 2.08
CA ASP A 72 -20.54 5.55 2.41
C ASP A 72 -19.51 6.08 3.43
N LYS A 73 -19.04 5.15 4.25
CA LYS A 73 -17.96 5.38 5.20
C LYS A 73 -16.66 4.78 4.66
N LEU A 74 -15.61 5.59 4.62
CA LEU A 74 -14.28 5.23 4.14
C LEU A 74 -13.30 5.26 5.32
N LEU A 75 -12.70 4.11 5.61
CA LEU A 75 -11.75 3.97 6.71
C LEU A 75 -10.33 4.24 6.20
N LEU A 76 -9.60 5.16 6.84
CA LEU A 76 -8.16 5.31 6.63
C LEU A 76 -7.40 4.42 7.61
N ILE A 77 -6.68 3.45 7.06
CA ILE A 77 -5.85 2.50 7.80
C ILE A 77 -4.38 2.89 7.63
N SER A 78 -3.71 3.23 8.73
CA SER A 78 -2.26 3.41 8.70
C SER A 78 -1.58 2.05 8.59
N THR A 79 -0.66 1.91 7.65
CA THR A 79 0.15 0.70 7.45
C THR A 79 1.26 0.54 8.50
N ARG A 80 1.38 1.49 9.45
CA ARG A 80 2.20 1.26 10.65
C ARG A 80 1.45 0.30 11.56
N ILE A 81 1.87 -0.96 11.57
CA ILE A 81 1.51 -1.92 12.61
C ILE A 81 1.69 -1.23 13.97
N ALA A 82 0.59 -1.09 14.70
CA ALA A 82 0.63 -0.63 16.07
C ALA A 82 1.36 -1.69 16.91
N ASN A 83 2.66 -1.54 17.07
CA ASN A 83 3.36 -2.14 18.20
C ASN A 83 2.90 -1.41 19.46
N THR A 84 1.71 -1.74 19.95
CA THR A 84 1.27 -1.37 21.29
C THR A 84 2.04 -2.20 22.31
N THR A 85 3.20 -1.71 22.73
CA THR A 85 3.80 -2.11 24.00
C THR A 85 4.44 -0.89 24.67
N THR A 86 3.64 -0.29 25.55
CA THR A 86 3.98 0.41 26.81
C THR A 86 5.16 1.39 26.85
N ALA A 87 4.81 2.62 27.20
CA ALA A 87 5.69 3.68 27.68
C ALA A 87 6.54 3.27 28.89
N SER A 88 7.80 3.73 28.91
CA SER A 88 8.45 4.19 30.13
C SER A 88 9.56 5.19 29.80
N SER A 89 9.26 6.45 30.09
CA SER A 89 10.10 7.52 30.64
C SER A 89 11.60 7.24 30.82
N SER A 90 12.48 8.14 30.35
CA SER A 90 13.09 9.21 31.18
C SER A 90 14.48 9.69 30.68
N SER A 91 14.62 11.02 30.71
CA SER A 91 15.81 11.83 31.03
C SER A 91 17.15 11.66 30.29
N GLY A 92 17.47 12.71 29.52
CA GLY A 92 18.61 13.62 29.77
C GLY A 92 20.02 13.16 29.42
N ALA A 93 20.68 13.84 28.48
CA ALA A 93 22.01 14.43 28.65
C ALA A 93 22.49 15.14 27.37
N PHE A 94 23.00 16.34 27.58
CA PHE A 94 23.75 17.18 26.66
C PHE A 94 25.13 16.56 26.35
N SER A 95 25.54 16.50 25.09
CA SER A 95 26.96 16.48 24.67
C SER A 95 27.14 16.94 23.22
N GLN A 96 28.18 17.74 23.04
CA GLN A 96 28.59 18.55 21.90
C GLN A 96 29.18 17.73 20.71
N PRO A 97 29.50 18.37 19.56
CA PRO A 97 29.45 17.76 18.24
C PRO A 97 30.73 17.03 17.85
N GLN A 98 30.60 15.99 17.04
CA GLN A 98 31.70 15.48 16.22
C GLN A 98 31.25 15.37 14.76
N ASP A 99 31.71 16.35 13.97
CA ASP A 99 31.94 16.17 12.54
C ASP A 99 32.91 15.01 12.33
N LYS A 100 32.38 13.90 11.83
CA LYS A 100 33.07 12.93 10.98
C LYS A 100 32.02 12.30 10.07
N PHE A 101 31.69 12.99 8.98
CA PHE A 101 30.99 12.39 7.86
C PHE A 101 31.91 11.36 7.19
N SER A 102 31.82 10.12 7.65
CA SER A 102 32.11 8.95 6.83
C SER A 102 30.75 8.35 6.46
N TYR A 103 30.18 8.81 5.35
CA TYR A 103 29.09 8.09 4.71
C TYR A 103 29.66 6.80 4.17
N SER A 104 29.57 5.72 4.94
CA SER A 104 29.45 4.39 4.36
C SER A 104 27.97 4.28 3.98
N PRO A 105 27.59 4.15 2.70
CA PRO A 105 26.21 3.84 2.37
C PRO A 105 25.97 2.43 2.91
N THR A 106 25.36 2.34 4.08
CA THR A 106 24.66 1.13 4.46
C THR A 106 23.42 1.17 3.59
N GLU A 107 23.49 0.54 2.42
CA GLU A 107 22.33 0.31 1.55
C GLU A 107 21.28 -0.38 2.41
N SER A 108 20.35 0.42 2.95
CA SER A 108 19.30 -0.10 3.81
C SER A 108 18.31 -0.78 2.90
N LEU A 109 18.43 -2.10 2.79
CA LEU A 109 17.44 -2.91 2.11
C LEU A 109 16.13 -2.81 2.88
N VAL A 110 15.04 -2.53 2.17
CA VAL A 110 13.70 -2.51 2.73
C VAL A 110 12.87 -3.62 2.12
N THR A 111 12.17 -4.36 2.98
CA THR A 111 11.30 -5.46 2.58
C THR A 111 9.94 -4.94 2.16
N TYR A 112 9.49 -5.40 0.99
CA TYR A 112 8.16 -5.17 0.44
C TYR A 112 7.48 -6.52 0.24
N THR A 113 6.20 -6.60 0.54
CA THR A 113 5.42 -7.84 0.48
C THR A 113 4.17 -7.66 -0.38
N LEU A 114 3.98 -8.57 -1.32
CA LEU A 114 2.77 -8.73 -2.10
C LEU A 114 1.88 -9.75 -1.40
N ASN A 115 0.66 -9.35 -1.03
CA ASN A 115 -0.34 -10.21 -0.39
C ASN A 115 -1.41 -10.57 -1.43
N LEU A 116 -1.33 -11.77 -1.97
CA LEU A 116 -2.24 -12.26 -3.01
C LEU A 116 -3.39 -13.02 -2.38
N SER A 117 -4.60 -12.49 -2.54
CA SER A 117 -5.85 -13.16 -2.19
C SER A 117 -6.39 -13.89 -3.41
N ILE A 118 -6.49 -15.21 -3.34
CA ILE A 118 -7.04 -16.01 -4.42
C ILE A 118 -8.53 -16.25 -4.16
N LEU A 119 -9.36 -15.52 -4.89
CA LEU A 119 -10.81 -15.62 -4.82
C LEU A 119 -11.26 -16.89 -5.56
N GLY A 120 -11.74 -17.90 -4.80
CA GLY A 120 -12.09 -19.21 -5.34
C GLY A 120 -12.04 -20.33 -4.29
N LYS A 121 -11.70 -21.56 -4.70
CA LYS A 121 -11.59 -22.72 -3.79
C LYS A 121 -10.54 -22.46 -2.70
N ASN A 122 -11.04 -22.15 -1.50
CA ASN A 122 -10.34 -22.05 -0.22
C ASN A 122 -9.78 -20.68 0.19
N ASN A 123 -10.11 -19.59 -0.51
CA ASN A 123 -9.76 -18.20 -0.14
C ASN A 123 -8.36 -18.07 0.48
N ARG A 124 -7.34 -18.53 -0.26
CA ARG A 124 -5.96 -18.61 0.24
C ARG A 124 -5.29 -17.25 0.08
N ILE A 125 -4.52 -16.89 1.11
CA ILE A 125 -3.62 -15.73 1.08
C ILE A 125 -2.21 -16.25 0.86
N PHE A 126 -1.51 -15.65 -0.09
CA PHE A 126 -0.11 -15.95 -0.39
C PHE A 126 0.72 -14.68 -0.29
N ASP A 127 1.80 -14.76 0.49
CA ASP A 127 2.70 -13.63 0.70
C ASP A 127 3.99 -13.86 -0.09
N TYR A 128 4.36 -12.89 -0.94
CA TYR A 128 5.60 -12.89 -1.69
C TYR A 128 6.39 -11.63 -1.38
N SER A 129 7.59 -11.77 -0.81
CA SER A 129 8.41 -10.63 -0.38
C SER A 129 9.66 -10.44 -1.23
N ILE A 130 9.99 -9.19 -1.50
CA ILE A 130 11.26 -8.76 -2.11
C ILE A 130 11.95 -7.75 -1.21
N ASN A 131 13.27 -7.67 -1.32
CA ASN A 131 14.05 -6.61 -0.69
C ASN A 131 14.51 -5.65 -1.78
N LEU A 132 14.21 -4.36 -1.61
CA LEU A 132 14.61 -3.30 -2.51
C LEU A 132 15.66 -2.41 -1.85
N GLU A 133 16.65 -2.02 -2.65
CA GLU A 133 17.55 -0.92 -2.32
C GLU A 133 16.82 0.42 -2.57
N GLU A 134 17.26 1.49 -1.91
CA GLU A 134 16.64 2.82 -2.00
C GLU A 134 16.42 3.29 -3.45
N PHE A 135 17.40 3.07 -4.33
CA PHE A 135 17.30 3.40 -5.76
C PHE A 135 16.14 2.68 -6.48
N HIS A 136 15.83 1.44 -6.08
CA HIS A 136 14.74 0.65 -6.63
C HIS A 136 13.38 0.99 -6.01
N GLU A 137 13.33 1.66 -4.85
CA GLU A 137 12.06 2.12 -4.27
C GLU A 137 11.42 3.23 -5.13
N ASP A 138 12.24 4.16 -5.64
CA ASP A 138 11.77 5.25 -6.49
C ASP A 138 11.43 4.78 -7.91
N ASN A 139 12.04 3.68 -8.36
CA ASN A 139 11.87 3.13 -9.71
C ASN A 139 11.70 1.59 -9.68
N PRO A 140 10.62 1.08 -9.06
CA PRO A 140 10.46 -0.37 -8.83
C PRO A 140 10.37 -1.16 -10.14
N GLN A 141 9.92 -0.53 -11.22
CA GLN A 141 9.91 -1.17 -12.53
C GLN A 141 11.32 -1.55 -12.99
N GLN A 142 12.37 -0.83 -12.58
CA GLN A 142 13.75 -1.17 -12.94
C GLN A 142 14.20 -2.48 -12.27
N PHE A 143 13.78 -2.72 -11.03
CA PHE A 143 14.02 -3.99 -10.34
C PHE A 143 13.42 -5.18 -11.11
N PHE A 144 12.21 -5.00 -11.66
CA PHE A 144 11.54 -6.04 -12.45
C PHE A 144 11.94 -6.07 -13.95
N ASN A 145 12.48 -4.98 -14.51
CA ASN A 145 12.76 -4.83 -15.95
C ASN A 145 14.23 -4.88 -16.36
N GLN A 146 15.16 -4.28 -15.60
CA GLN A 146 16.41 -3.80 -16.23
C GLN A 146 17.46 -4.86 -16.52
N SER A 147 17.54 -5.97 -15.80
CA SER A 147 18.57 -6.99 -16.09
C SER A 147 18.25 -8.39 -15.56
N ASN A 148 17.13 -8.54 -14.86
CA ASN A 148 16.75 -9.74 -14.12
C ASN A 148 15.24 -10.01 -14.27
N GLY A 149 14.82 -10.40 -15.47
CA GLY A 149 13.55 -11.12 -15.65
C GLY A 149 13.42 -12.35 -14.73
N LYS A 150 14.50 -12.76 -14.06
CA LYS A 150 14.53 -13.77 -13.01
C LYS A 150 13.53 -13.52 -11.89
N GLU A 151 13.40 -12.30 -11.35
CA GLU A 151 12.48 -12.10 -10.20
C GLU A 151 11.03 -12.13 -10.65
N LYS A 152 10.75 -11.49 -11.79
CA LYS A 152 9.45 -11.61 -12.46
C LYS A 152 9.11 -13.07 -12.82
N GLN A 153 10.11 -13.85 -13.26
CA GLN A 153 9.94 -15.27 -13.57
C GLN A 153 9.70 -16.09 -12.32
N LYS A 154 10.46 -15.88 -11.24
CA LYS A 154 10.22 -16.53 -9.94
C LYS A 154 8.81 -16.26 -9.42
N LEU A 155 8.35 -15.02 -9.53
CA LEU A 155 6.97 -14.68 -9.18
C LEU A 155 5.97 -15.44 -10.06
N ALA A 156 6.20 -15.51 -11.38
CA ALA A 156 5.36 -16.27 -12.28
C ALA A 156 5.34 -17.77 -11.93
N ASP A 157 6.50 -18.37 -11.67
CA ASP A 157 6.65 -19.79 -11.30
C ASP A 157 5.93 -20.08 -9.98
N ALA A 158 6.10 -19.21 -8.97
CA ALA A 158 5.43 -19.33 -7.67
C ALA A 158 3.89 -19.23 -7.81
N LEU A 159 3.42 -18.31 -8.65
CA LEU A 159 2.00 -18.18 -8.96
C LEU A 159 1.45 -19.42 -9.69
N GLN A 160 2.19 -20.00 -10.62
CA GLN A 160 1.78 -21.23 -11.31
C GLN A 160 1.69 -22.41 -10.36
N GLU A 161 2.67 -22.57 -9.47
CA GLU A 161 2.66 -23.62 -8.43
C GLU A 161 1.46 -23.45 -7.49
N LEU A 162 1.20 -22.21 -7.06
CA LEU A 162 0.11 -21.87 -6.15
C LEU A 162 -1.28 -22.10 -6.77
N LEU A 163 -1.46 -21.71 -8.03
CA LEU A 163 -2.74 -21.81 -8.75
C LEU A 163 -2.97 -23.22 -9.33
N GLY A 164 -1.92 -24.04 -9.46
CA GLY A 164 -2.00 -25.34 -10.12
C GLY A 164 -2.39 -25.26 -11.61
N ARG A 165 -2.21 -24.09 -12.22
CA ARG A 165 -2.49 -23.81 -13.64
C ARG A 165 -1.42 -22.90 -14.24
N GLU A 166 -1.39 -22.85 -15.55
CA GLU A 166 -0.59 -21.85 -16.25
C GLU A 166 -1.19 -20.45 -15.99
N ILE A 167 -0.36 -19.53 -15.50
CA ILE A 167 -0.69 -18.12 -15.37
C ILE A 167 -0.34 -17.39 -16.67
N ASN A 168 -1.24 -16.55 -17.15
CA ASN A 168 -0.98 -15.77 -18.36
C ASN A 168 0.01 -14.64 -18.05
N SER A 169 0.94 -14.40 -18.99
CA SER A 169 1.84 -13.24 -18.98
C SER A 169 1.14 -11.89 -18.71
N HIS A 170 -0.11 -11.73 -19.14
CA HIS A 170 -0.92 -10.54 -18.87
C HIS A 170 -1.28 -10.41 -17.39
N GLU A 171 -1.63 -11.51 -16.71
CA GLU A 171 -1.95 -11.52 -15.28
C GLU A 171 -0.70 -11.15 -14.46
N VAL A 172 0.45 -11.77 -14.76
CA VAL A 172 1.73 -11.44 -14.10
C VAL A 172 2.10 -9.98 -14.32
N LYS A 173 1.93 -9.47 -15.54
CA LYS A 173 2.22 -8.06 -15.85
C LYS A 173 1.31 -7.11 -15.07
N ARG A 174 0.02 -7.45 -14.90
CA ARG A 174 -0.91 -6.68 -14.07
C ARG A 174 -0.47 -6.64 -12.61
N ILE A 175 -0.22 -7.81 -12.01
CA ILE A 175 0.21 -7.93 -10.60
C ILE A 175 1.49 -7.12 -10.35
N VAL A 176 2.51 -7.30 -11.19
CA VAL A 176 3.77 -6.57 -11.06
C VAL A 176 3.56 -5.06 -11.26
N GLY A 177 2.69 -4.66 -12.18
CA GLY A 177 2.34 -3.25 -12.40
C GLY A 177 1.74 -2.62 -11.14
N GLU A 178 0.70 -3.24 -10.58
CA GLU A 178 0.05 -2.77 -9.34
C GLU A 178 1.03 -2.73 -8.16
N TRP A 179 1.90 -3.74 -8.03
CA TRP A 179 2.89 -3.76 -6.97
C TRP A 179 3.93 -2.64 -7.12
N CYS A 180 4.38 -2.38 -8.35
CA CYS A 180 5.28 -1.26 -8.63
C CYS A 180 4.63 0.10 -8.29
N GLU A 181 3.35 0.27 -8.60
CA GLU A 181 2.62 1.49 -8.25
C GLU A 181 2.54 1.69 -6.73
N ASP A 182 2.19 0.63 -6.00
CA ASP A 182 2.14 0.67 -4.54
C ASP A 182 3.52 0.96 -3.92
N ILE A 183 4.59 0.33 -4.41
CA ILE A 183 5.97 0.55 -3.95
C ILE A 183 6.38 2.00 -4.19
N ALA A 184 6.13 2.55 -5.39
CA ALA A 184 6.48 3.93 -5.73
C ALA A 184 5.73 4.96 -4.87
N LEU A 185 4.54 4.61 -4.37
CA LEU A 185 3.80 5.40 -3.39
C LEU A 185 4.30 5.21 -1.95
N GLY A 186 5.19 4.24 -1.71
CA GLY A 186 5.78 3.94 -0.41
C GLY A 186 5.03 2.87 0.40
N TYR A 187 4.03 2.19 -0.18
CA TYR A 187 3.35 1.08 0.49
C TYR A 187 4.29 -0.13 0.61
N ARG A 188 4.41 -0.68 1.82
CA ARG A 188 5.25 -1.86 2.10
C ARG A 188 4.55 -3.19 1.86
N GLU A 189 3.23 -3.17 1.89
CA GLU A 189 2.36 -4.33 1.63
C GLU A 189 1.50 -3.99 0.42
N THR A 190 1.22 -4.92 -0.49
CA THR A 190 0.35 -4.71 -1.65
C THR A 190 -0.68 -5.83 -1.71
N PRO A 191 -1.95 -5.58 -1.36
CA PRO A 191 -3.00 -6.57 -1.52
C PRO A 191 -3.38 -6.68 -3.00
N VAL A 192 -3.47 -7.88 -3.55
CA VAL A 192 -3.95 -8.12 -4.92
C VAL A 192 -4.93 -9.27 -4.91
N ASP A 193 -6.13 -9.03 -5.44
CA ASP A 193 -7.10 -10.08 -5.68
C ASP A 193 -6.86 -10.76 -7.03
N LEU A 194 -6.86 -12.08 -7.01
CA LEU A 194 -6.81 -12.95 -8.18
C LEU A 194 -8.10 -13.76 -8.26
N GLU A 195 -8.87 -13.50 -9.30
CA GLU A 195 -10.02 -14.32 -9.67
C GLU A 195 -9.54 -15.51 -10.50
N ILE A 196 -9.97 -16.72 -10.12
CA ILE A 196 -9.71 -17.97 -10.85
C ILE A 196 -10.97 -18.66 -11.31
#